data_AF-A0A183KW63-F1
#
_entry.id   AF-A0A183KW63-F1
#
_cell.length_a   1.000
_cell.length_b   1.000
_cell.length_c   1.000
_cell.angle_alpha   90.00
_cell.angle_beta   90.00
_cell.angle_gamma   90.00
#
_symmetry.space_group_name_H-M   'P 1'
#
loop_
_entity.id
_entity.type
_entity.pdbx_description
1 polymer ?
#
loop_
_entity_poly.entity_id
_entity_poly.type
_entity_poly.pdbx_seq_one_letter_code
_entity_poly.pdbx_strand_id
1 'polypeptide(L)'
;GLLGRFQSSSFTPDINGIILAAHRDNYVILKLLLDRGDRIYKPHDLRCACNICTQARRENGLQHSTLRINTYRALTSPSFIILTSSDPILTAFELSWELKKLGELENEFRLFFCQPDAGIYLQFLMFSVIFQLHNINHFFCNPIYEHHNTATFPI
;
A
#
# COMPACT_ATOMS: atom_id res chain seq x y z
N GLY A 1 9.58 26.29 21.40
CA GLY A 1 10.71 26.02 20.49
C GLY A 1 10.15 25.58 19.17
N LEU A 2 10.50 26.28 18.09
CA LEU A 2 10.07 25.96 16.73
C LEU A 2 10.59 24.57 16.35
N LEU A 3 9.67 23.61 16.14
CA LEU A 3 10.01 22.37 15.46
C LEU A 3 10.28 22.71 14.00
N GLY A 4 11.56 22.62 13.64
CA GLY A 4 12.03 22.71 12.27
C GLY A 4 11.32 21.67 11.41
N ARG A 5 10.35 22.14 10.63
CA ARG A 5 9.83 21.41 9.48
C ARG A 5 10.95 21.37 8.45
N PHE A 6 11.75 20.30 8.47
CA PHE A 6 12.64 19.97 7.36
C PHE A 6 11.74 19.61 6.16
N GLN A 7 11.34 20.59 5.37
CA GLN A 7 10.91 20.34 4.00
C GLN A 7 12.16 20.13 3.15
N SER A 8 12.75 18.95 3.24
CA SER A 8 13.58 18.43 2.16
C SER A 8 12.64 17.92 1.07
N SER A 9 12.19 18.82 0.18
CA SER A 9 11.29 18.49 -0.93
C SER A 9 12.01 17.75 -2.07
N SER A 10 12.65 16.63 -1.76
CA SER A 10 13.11 15.68 -2.79
C SER A 10 11.96 14.79 -3.30
N PHE A 11 10.80 14.84 -2.65
CA PHE A 11 9.61 14.08 -3.02
C PHE A 11 8.41 14.99 -3.21
N THR A 12 7.56 14.64 -4.17
CA THR A 12 6.26 15.29 -4.38
C THR A 12 5.36 15.06 -3.15
N PRO A 13 4.45 16.00 -2.82
CA PRO A 13 3.67 15.99 -1.57
C PRO A 13 2.73 14.78 -1.40
N ASP A 14 2.58 13.96 -2.44
CA ASP A 14 1.84 12.70 -2.48
C ASP A 14 2.62 11.50 -1.94
N ILE A 15 3.92 11.66 -1.64
CA ILE A 15 4.81 10.56 -1.24
C ILE A 15 5.24 10.73 0.23
N ASN A 16 4.55 10.02 1.12
CA ASN A 16 4.90 9.94 2.55
C ASN A 16 5.92 8.82 2.83
N GLY A 17 6.60 8.88 3.98
CA GLY A 17 7.60 7.88 4.39
C GLY A 17 7.08 6.43 4.39
N ILE A 18 5.83 6.20 4.82
CA ILE A 18 5.19 4.88 4.78
C ILE A 18 4.85 4.42 3.35
N ILE A 19 4.47 5.33 2.46
CA ILE A 19 4.21 5.02 1.05
C ILE A 19 5.51 4.61 0.35
N LEU A 20 6.62 5.30 0.63
CA LEU A 20 7.95 4.94 0.11
C LEU A 20 8.40 3.57 0.62
N ALA A 21 8.24 3.32 1.91
CA ALA A 21 8.57 2.02 2.51
C ALA A 21 7.77 0.89 1.86
N ALA A 22 6.48 1.12 1.58
CA ALA A 22 5.61 0.18 0.87
C ALA A 22 6.05 -0.03 -0.58
N HIS A 23 6.40 1.02 -1.31
CA HIS A 23 6.88 0.90 -2.69
C HIS A 23 8.18 0.10 -2.80
N ARG A 24 9.01 0.12 -1.74
CA ARG A 24 10.25 -0.69 -1.65
C ARG A 24 10.02 -2.07 -1.04
N ASP A 25 8.79 -2.39 -0.67
CA ASP A 25 8.39 -3.65 -0.04
C ASP A 25 9.28 -4.03 1.15
N ASN A 26 9.67 -3.03 1.95
CA ASN A 26 10.57 -3.24 3.09
C ASN A 26 9.78 -3.53 4.36
N TYR A 27 9.62 -4.81 4.67
CA TYR A 27 8.89 -5.30 5.84
C TYR A 27 9.30 -4.62 7.15
N VAL A 28 10.60 -4.50 7.44
CA VAL A 28 11.11 -3.99 8.72
C VAL A 28 10.74 -2.52 8.90
N ILE A 29 10.94 -1.70 7.86
CA ILE A 29 10.59 -0.28 7.91
C ILE A 29 9.08 -0.09 7.98
N LEU A 30 8.31 -0.86 7.21
CA LEU A 30 6.86 -0.82 7.26
C LEU A 30 6.33 -1.17 8.65
N LYS A 31 6.84 -2.25 9.26
CA LYS A 31 6.47 -2.67 10.61
C LYS A 31 6.75 -1.57 11.63
N LEU A 32 7.95 -0.97 11.57
CA LEU A 32 8.33 0.13 12.46
C LEU A 32 7.39 1.35 12.33
N LEU A 33 7.05 1.75 11.11
CA LEU A 33 6.16 2.89 10.88
C LEU A 33 4.73 2.59 11.34
N LEU A 34 4.22 1.39 11.04
CA LEU A 34 2.90 0.94 11.48
C LEU A 34 2.80 0.86 13.02
N ASP A 35 3.84 0.35 13.69
CA ASP A 35 3.89 0.26 15.16
C ASP A 35 3.95 1.65 15.83
N ARG A 36 4.45 2.67 15.13
CA ARG A 36 4.40 4.09 15.56
C ARG A 36 3.05 4.74 15.32
N GLY A 37 2.13 4.06 14.63
CA GLY A 37 0.78 4.55 14.33
C GLY A 37 0.63 5.20 12.96
N ASP A 38 1.64 5.16 12.08
CA ASP A 38 1.48 5.60 10.69
C ASP A 38 0.50 4.68 9.96
N ARG A 39 -0.33 5.24 9.08
CA ARG A 39 -1.32 4.48 8.30
C ARG A 39 -1.40 4.96 6.87
N ILE A 40 -1.68 4.03 5.96
CA ILE A 40 -2.06 4.34 4.58
C ILE A 40 -3.56 4.28 4.49
N TYR A 41 -4.20 5.41 4.14
CA TYR A 41 -5.64 5.47 3.97
C TYR A 41 -6.00 5.12 2.53
N LYS A 42 -7.06 4.32 2.39
CA LYS A 42 -7.60 3.99 1.08
C LYS A 42 -8.14 5.26 0.40
N PRO A 43 -7.77 5.53 -0.85
CA PRO A 43 -8.27 6.70 -1.55
C PRO A 43 -9.77 6.59 -1.85
N HIS A 44 -10.42 7.73 -2.01
CA HIS A 44 -11.85 7.77 -2.36
C HIS A 44 -12.11 7.20 -3.76
N ASP A 45 -13.35 6.74 -3.98
CA ASP A 45 -13.83 6.28 -5.28
C ASP A 45 -13.70 7.37 -6.36
N LEU A 46 -13.50 6.93 -7.60
CA LEU A 46 -13.49 7.73 -8.81
C LEU A 46 -14.75 8.57 -9.00
N ARG A 47 -15.88 8.19 -8.41
CA ARG A 47 -17.13 8.97 -8.49
C ARG A 47 -17.45 9.78 -7.23
N CYS A 48 -16.50 9.87 -6.28
CA CYS A 48 -16.70 10.64 -5.07
C CYS A 48 -16.90 12.14 -5.39
N ALA A 49 -18.01 12.69 -4.88
CA ALA A 49 -18.40 14.09 -5.04
C ALA A 49 -18.16 14.94 -3.79
N CYS A 50 -17.26 14.51 -2.88
CA CYS A 50 -16.91 15.31 -1.72
C CYS A 50 -16.10 16.55 -2.13
N ASN A 51 -16.20 17.62 -1.33
CA ASN A 51 -15.54 18.90 -1.63
C ASN A 51 -14.03 18.74 -1.89
N ILE A 52 -13.36 17.86 -1.13
CA ILE A 52 -11.91 17.58 -1.28
C ILE A 52 -11.62 16.99 -2.67
N CYS A 53 -12.32 15.93 -3.07
CA CYS A 53 -12.11 15.28 -4.36
C CYS A 53 -12.52 16.17 -5.52
N THR A 54 -13.61 16.92 -5.40
CA THR A 54 -14.07 17.85 -6.44
C THR A 54 -13.09 19.00 -6.63
N GLN A 55 -12.56 19.57 -5.54
CA GLN A 55 -11.57 20.63 -5.60
C GLN A 55 -10.24 20.14 -6.18
N ALA A 56 -9.72 19.01 -5.70
CA ALA A 56 -8.45 18.48 -6.18
C ALA A 56 -8.48 18.09 -7.68
N ARG A 57 -9.63 17.63 -8.20
CA ARG A 57 -9.82 17.40 -9.65
C ARG A 57 -9.83 18.69 -10.45
N ARG A 58 -10.41 19.76 -9.93
CA ARG A 58 -10.46 21.08 -10.59
C ARG A 58 -9.12 21.78 -10.60
N GLU A 59 -8.36 21.67 -9.50
CA GLU A 59 -7.07 22.32 -9.35
C GLU A 59 -5.96 21.57 -10.11
N ASN A 60 -5.77 20.27 -9.86
CA ASN A 60 -4.69 19.48 -10.47
C ASN A 60 -5.11 18.01 -10.66
N GLY A 61 -6.00 17.74 -11.61
CA GLY A 61 -6.53 16.39 -11.89
C GLY A 61 -5.46 15.33 -12.15
N LEU A 62 -4.38 15.68 -12.86
CA LEU A 62 -3.26 14.76 -13.12
C LEU A 62 -2.54 14.36 -11.82
N GLN A 63 -2.20 15.35 -10.98
CA GLN A 63 -1.54 15.07 -9.68
C GLN A 63 -2.45 14.27 -8.75
N HIS A 64 -3.76 14.55 -8.74
CA HIS A 64 -4.73 13.77 -7.97
C HIS A 64 -4.79 12.30 -8.45
N SER A 65 -4.70 12.06 -9.76
CA SER A 65 -4.61 10.70 -10.31
C SER A 65 -3.30 10.01 -9.91
N THR A 66 -2.16 10.69 -10.04
CA THR A 66 -0.84 10.17 -9.62
C THR A 66 -0.79 9.81 -8.14
N LEU A 67 -1.31 10.69 -7.26
CA LEU A 67 -1.39 10.43 -5.82
C LEU A 67 -2.19 9.15 -5.53
N ARG A 68 -3.32 8.97 -6.25
CA ARG A 68 -4.16 7.78 -6.09
C ARG A 68 -3.43 6.52 -6.56
N ILE A 69 -2.75 6.55 -7.70
CA ILE A 69 -1.94 5.43 -8.22
C ILE A 69 -0.85 5.05 -7.21
N ASN A 70 -0.13 6.05 -6.70
CA ASN A 70 0.94 5.85 -5.72
C ASN A 70 0.42 5.25 -4.41
N THR A 71 -0.77 5.68 -3.96
CA THR A 71 -1.42 5.12 -2.78
C THR A 71 -1.81 3.67 -3.02
N TYR A 72 -2.47 3.36 -4.14
CA TYR A 72 -2.84 1.99 -4.47
C TYR A 72 -1.64 1.07 -4.62
N ARG A 73 -0.56 1.53 -5.25
CA ARG A 73 0.69 0.78 -5.35
C ARG A 73 1.26 0.42 -3.97
N ALA A 74 1.14 1.33 -3.00
CA ALA A 74 1.56 1.06 -1.63
C ALA A 74 0.62 0.06 -0.93
N LEU A 75 -0.70 0.17 -1.13
CA LEU A 75 -1.68 -0.77 -0.60
C LEU A 75 -1.50 -2.19 -1.16
N THR A 76 -1.00 -2.32 -2.39
CA THR A 76 -0.69 -3.62 -3.00
C THR A 76 0.69 -4.18 -2.65
N SER A 77 1.45 -3.55 -1.75
CA SER A 77 2.70 -4.15 -1.25
C SER A 77 2.40 -5.44 -0.49
N PRO A 78 3.02 -6.57 -0.83
CA PRO A 78 2.85 -7.82 -0.09
C PRO A 78 3.19 -7.67 1.40
N SER A 79 4.30 -6.98 1.72
CA SER A 79 4.68 -6.69 3.12
C SER A 79 3.58 -5.92 3.84
N PHE A 80 3.02 -4.90 3.20
CA PHE A 80 1.97 -4.07 3.79
C PHE A 80 0.69 -4.88 4.05
N ILE A 81 0.26 -5.69 3.08
CA ILE A 81 -0.92 -6.55 3.21
C ILE A 81 -0.73 -7.54 4.36
N ILE A 82 0.43 -8.19 4.46
CA ILE A 82 0.74 -9.15 5.53
C ILE A 82 0.73 -8.48 6.91
N LEU A 83 1.18 -7.23 7.00
CA LEU A 83 1.25 -6.48 8.26
C LEU A 83 -0.08 -5.90 8.72
N THR A 84 -1.01 -5.65 7.80
CA THR A 84 -2.24 -4.88 8.08
C THR A 84 -3.52 -5.70 7.96
N SER A 85 -3.50 -6.83 7.24
CA SER A 85 -4.68 -7.67 7.04
C SER A 85 -4.66 -8.92 7.92
N SER A 86 -5.84 -9.32 8.38
CA SER A 86 -6.08 -10.61 9.04
C SER A 86 -6.07 -11.79 8.06
N ASP A 87 -6.51 -11.56 6.81
CA ASP A 87 -6.46 -12.53 5.71
C ASP A 87 -5.77 -11.89 4.50
N PRO A 88 -4.42 -11.98 4.43
CA PRO A 88 -3.63 -11.40 3.35
C PRO A 88 -4.00 -11.91 1.95
N ILE A 89 -4.48 -13.16 1.85
CA ILE A 89 -4.82 -13.78 0.56
C ILE A 89 -6.14 -13.19 0.05
N LEU A 90 -7.16 -13.14 0.90
CA LEU A 90 -8.43 -12.52 0.55
C LEU A 90 -8.27 -11.04 0.22
N THR A 91 -7.51 -10.29 1.03
CA THR A 91 -7.24 -8.87 0.77
C THR A 91 -6.52 -8.64 -0.56
N ALA A 92 -5.55 -9.48 -0.91
CA ALA A 92 -4.87 -9.40 -2.21
C ALA A 92 -5.84 -9.64 -3.38
N PHE A 93 -6.80 -10.56 -3.22
CA PHE A 93 -7.83 -10.81 -4.22
C PHE A 93 -8.78 -9.62 -4.39
N GLU A 94 -9.29 -9.08 -3.28
CA GLU A 94 -10.17 -7.91 -3.29
C GLU A 94 -9.51 -6.68 -3.91
N LEU A 95 -8.26 -6.38 -3.51
CA LEU A 95 -7.49 -5.27 -4.07
C LEU A 95 -7.23 -5.44 -5.57
N SER A 96 -6.93 -6.66 -6.01
CA SER A 96 -6.72 -6.94 -7.43
C SER A 96 -7.98 -6.72 -8.26
N TRP A 97 -9.13 -7.15 -7.75
CA TRP A 97 -10.42 -6.90 -8.39
C TRP A 97 -10.73 -5.41 -8.49
N GLU A 98 -10.47 -4.67 -7.42
CA GLU A 98 -10.66 -3.22 -7.39
C GLU A 98 -9.76 -2.50 -8.39
N LEU A 99 -8.46 -2.85 -8.44
CA LEU A 99 -7.52 -2.27 -9.40
C LEU A 99 -7.93 -2.54 -10.85
N LYS A 100 -8.41 -3.75 -11.14
CA LYS A 100 -8.94 -4.10 -12.46
C LYS A 100 -10.10 -3.18 -12.85
N LYS A 101 -11.06 -2.98 -11.93
CA LYS A 101 -12.19 -2.06 -12.14
C LYS A 101 -11.74 -0.61 -12.32
N LEU A 102 -10.71 -0.16 -11.59
CA LEU A 102 -10.15 1.19 -11.74
C LEU A 102 -9.45 1.37 -13.10
N GLY A 103 -8.74 0.34 -13.59
CA GLY A 103 -8.10 0.35 -14.92
C GLY A 103 -9.09 0.38 -16.09
N GLU A 104 -10.34 -0.06 -15.89
CA GLU A 104 -11.41 0.12 -16.88
C GLU A 104 -11.94 1.56 -16.93
N LEU A 105 -11.77 2.32 -15.84
CA LEU A 105 -12.33 3.66 -15.67
C LEU A 105 -11.32 4.78 -15.95
N GLU A 106 -10.03 4.55 -15.71
CA GLU A 106 -8.95 5.52 -15.97
C GLU A 106 -7.81 4.90 -16.78
N ASN A 107 -7.42 5.59 -17.87
CA ASN A 107 -6.34 5.14 -18.73
C ASN A 107 -4.99 5.12 -18.00
N GLU A 108 -4.75 6.07 -17.10
CA GLU A 108 -3.51 6.17 -16.31
C GLU A 108 -3.33 4.95 -15.40
N PHE A 109 -4.43 4.46 -14.80
CA PHE A 109 -4.44 3.23 -14.02
C PHE A 109 -4.21 2.00 -14.89
N ARG A 110 -4.83 1.96 -16.08
CA ARG A 110 -4.64 0.85 -17.02
C ARG A 110 -3.18 0.69 -17.44
N LEU A 111 -2.50 1.79 -17.72
CA LEU A 111 -1.09 1.76 -18.12
C LEU A 111 -0.18 1.30 -16.97
N PHE A 112 -0.51 1.64 -15.72
CA PHE A 112 0.33 1.30 -14.57
C PHE A 112 0.09 -0.13 -14.04
N PHE A 113 -1.15 -0.61 -14.05
CA PHE A 113 -1.54 -1.87 -13.41
C PHE A 113 -2.05 -2.96 -14.38
N CYS A 114 -2.29 -2.66 -15.66
CA CYS A 114 -3.01 -3.57 -16.57
C CYS A 114 -2.25 -3.96 -17.87
N GLN A 115 -0.92 -3.77 -17.96
CA GLN A 115 -0.11 -4.30 -19.07
C GLN A 115 0.88 -5.37 -18.58
N PRO A 116 1.08 -6.53 -19.27
CA PRO A 116 0.19 -7.31 -20.13
C PRO A 116 -0.56 -8.42 -19.35
N ASP A 117 -1.73 -8.81 -19.84
CA ASP A 117 -2.63 -9.86 -19.34
C ASP A 117 -3.04 -9.74 -17.86
N ALA A 118 -4.21 -9.14 -17.60
CA ALA A 118 -4.79 -8.95 -16.26
C ALA A 118 -4.87 -10.22 -15.36
N GLY A 119 -4.67 -11.42 -15.92
CA GLY A 119 -4.52 -12.66 -15.14
C GLY A 119 -3.14 -12.81 -14.46
N ILE A 120 -2.10 -12.21 -15.02
CA ILE A 120 -0.71 -12.32 -14.54
C ILE A 120 -0.54 -11.52 -13.25
N TYR A 121 -1.05 -10.29 -13.15
CA TYR A 121 -0.85 -9.46 -11.95
C TYR A 121 -1.50 -10.06 -10.70
N LEU A 122 -2.69 -10.65 -10.83
CA LEU A 122 -3.36 -11.44 -9.79
C LEU A 122 -2.49 -12.62 -9.33
N GLN A 123 -1.99 -13.40 -10.29
CA GLN A 123 -1.12 -14.55 -10.01
C GLN A 123 0.19 -14.11 -9.34
N PHE A 124 0.81 -13.02 -9.81
CA PHE A 124 2.05 -12.49 -9.27
C PHE A 124 1.86 -11.92 -7.87
N LEU A 125 0.82 -11.12 -7.62
CA LEU A 125 0.54 -10.59 -6.28
C LEU A 125 0.25 -11.72 -5.30
N MET A 126 -0.58 -12.69 -5.67
CA MET A 126 -0.85 -13.85 -4.83
C MET A 126 0.41 -14.70 -4.59
N PHE A 127 1.22 -14.95 -5.62
CA PHE A 127 2.47 -15.71 -5.48
C PHE A 127 3.48 -14.97 -4.60
N SER A 128 3.61 -13.65 -4.74
CA SER A 128 4.46 -12.82 -3.89
C SER A 128 3.98 -12.82 -2.44
N VAL A 129 2.68 -12.68 -2.18
CA VAL A 129 2.11 -12.76 -0.82
C VAL A 129 2.33 -14.15 -0.21
N ILE A 130 2.07 -15.23 -0.95
CA ILE A 130 2.28 -16.60 -0.47
C ILE A 130 3.76 -16.88 -0.20
N PHE A 131 4.65 -16.51 -1.13
CA PHE A 131 6.10 -16.69 -0.98
C PHE A 131 6.63 -15.94 0.23
N GLN A 132 6.14 -14.71 0.44
CA GLN A 132 6.58 -13.88 1.54
C GLN A 132 6.00 -14.32 2.88
N LEU A 133 4.76 -14.78 2.93
CA LEU A 133 4.20 -15.48 4.12
C LEU A 133 5.03 -16.72 4.45
N HIS A 134 5.44 -17.51 3.47
CA HIS A 134 6.30 -18.68 3.70
C HIS A 134 7.68 -18.27 4.23
N ASN A 135 8.30 -17.22 3.67
CA ASN A 135 9.58 -16.69 4.13
C ASN A 135 9.50 -16.13 5.56
N ILE A 136 8.45 -15.36 5.86
CA ILE A 136 8.19 -14.81 7.19
C ILE A 136 7.92 -15.93 8.21
N ASN A 137 7.11 -16.94 7.87
CA ASN A 137 6.87 -18.09 8.74
C ASN A 137 8.17 -18.89 8.99
N HIS A 138 9.05 -19.02 7.98
CA HIS A 138 10.38 -19.59 8.17
C HIS A 138 11.28 -18.70 9.05
N PHE A 139 11.13 -17.38 8.97
CA PHE A 139 11.83 -16.41 9.83
C PHE A 139 11.36 -16.49 11.30
N PHE A 140 10.06 -16.68 11.55
CA PHE A 140 9.48 -16.86 12.88
C PHE A 140 9.66 -18.27 13.47
N CYS A 141 9.87 -19.31 12.65
CA CYS A 141 10.22 -20.67 13.12
C CYS A 141 11.72 -20.86 13.42
N ASN A 142 12.58 -19.84 13.23
CA ASN A 142 13.95 -19.90 13.71
C ASN A 142 13.99 -19.49 15.20
N PRO A 143 14.49 -20.35 16.11
CA PRO A 143 14.40 -20.17 17.57
C PRO A 143 15.28 -19.04 18.13
N ILE A 144 15.69 -18.07 17.31
CA ILE A 144 16.59 -16.97 17.71
C ILE A 144 15.80 -15.72 18.15
N TYR A 145 14.48 -15.64 17.87
CA TYR A 145 13.65 -14.46 18.17
C TYR A 145 12.51 -14.70 19.19
N GLU A 146 12.55 -15.79 19.97
CA GLU A 146 11.53 -16.06 21.00
C GLU A 146 11.58 -15.13 22.23
N HIS A 147 12.58 -14.25 22.37
CA HIS A 147 12.73 -13.50 23.62
C HIS A 147 11.97 -12.16 23.73
N HIS A 148 11.26 -11.67 22.71
CA HIS A 148 10.68 -10.31 22.78
C HIS A 148 9.24 -10.11 22.28
N ASN A 149 8.41 -11.15 22.12
CA ASN A 149 6.99 -10.97 21.74
C ASN A 149 6.02 -11.65 22.72
N THR A 150 5.93 -11.11 23.92
CA THR A 150 4.67 -11.10 24.67
C THR A 150 3.94 -9.80 24.35
N ALA A 151 3.29 -9.75 23.19
CA ALA A 151 2.34 -8.69 22.88
C ALA A 151 1.12 -9.33 22.21
N THR A 152 0.19 -9.70 23.08
CA THR A 152 -1.21 -10.01 22.83
C THR A 152 -1.82 -9.06 21.80
N PHE A 153 -2.35 -9.61 20.71
CA PHE A 153 -3.33 -8.93 19.86
C PHE A 153 -4.69 -8.94 20.58
N PRO A 154 -5.35 -7.80 20.84
CA PRO A 154 -6.76 -7.82 21.18
C PRO A 154 -7.62 -7.75 19.91
N ILE A 155 -8.78 -8.39 20.07
CA ILE A 155 -9.87 -8.69 19.14
C ILE A 155 -10.59 -7.40 18.70
#